data_AF-A0A351MC50-F1
#
_entry.id   AF-A0A351MC50-F1
#
_cell.length_a   1.000
_cell.length_b   1.000
_cell.length_c   1.000
_cell.angle_alpha   90.00
_cell.angle_beta   90.00
_cell.angle_gamma   90.00
#
_symmetry.space_group_name_H-M   'P 1'
#
loop_
_entity.id
_entity.type
_entity.pdbx_description
1 polymer ?
#
loop_
_entity_poly.entity_id
_entity_poly.type
_entity_poly.pdbx_seq_one_letter_code
_entity_poly.pdbx_strand_id
1 'polypeptide(L)'
;RQITELEDTDYTTCAFDNPDWRVRVERLTIDHAAERGEARHLRIHAWGVPVFYTPWMSFPLTEKRQSGFLTPTVGSSRKNDLDLSVPYYWNIAPDRDATMGPRHLGARGTMLTGEYRYLLPTGRGLMNVEVLPGDQLRDGDVRSMIMLNHQQSLLDQRLQTLLTYRSVSDPFYFEDFGNSLAVTSQQFLEQRLDLSGNVGGWGGLFRVQNFQSVDPSLEAAGPYKRLPQIMLHGSPLRGGNRRLNMNVAVDANHFSRAASVSGARLDSTVNLSLPWATASGYVTPRVGARATQYSLHGDPTFDAAPGRFIPIASLDSGLFLERELDWFGGRQVQTLEPRLFYLFVGEQNQDHLPVFDTSLHDFTFAQLFRDDRFVGGDRVGDANQATFALTSRVFDRRGGQERIRLSAGQIVYLDRQDVTLPGTLRDVDPSSEFVGEVSVRPTPHLRVGGNLTWDPHIPQTRRGTLELRYAPDNDHILNLGYRVRRGIAQVPTRATIEQVEGSTRWPIYGPASFIGRVVYSMRDSQTIESMGGFEFDSCCWAARGVVRHYVTNTLNQFDTGYFFLLELKGLTGIGAATETFIERQIPGYDTTF
;
A
#
# COMPACT_ATOMS: atom_id res chain seq x y z
N ARG A 1 21.12 6.68 -47.12
CA ARG A 1 20.32 7.53 -46.22
C ARG A 1 18.92 7.61 -46.82
N GLN A 2 17.95 6.95 -46.21
CA GLN A 2 16.54 7.08 -46.61
C GLN A 2 15.97 8.21 -45.77
N ILE A 3 15.97 9.41 -46.34
CA ILE A 3 15.45 10.62 -45.69
C ILE A 3 14.23 11.07 -46.48
N THR A 4 13.12 11.31 -45.80
CA THR A 4 11.94 11.97 -46.36
C THR A 4 11.88 13.38 -45.79
N GLU A 5 11.83 14.38 -46.65
CA GLU A 5 11.59 15.77 -46.26
C GLU A 5 10.19 16.17 -46.72
N LEU A 6 9.43 16.76 -45.80
CA LEU A 6 8.12 17.32 -46.06
C LEU A 6 8.14 18.78 -45.62
N GLU A 7 7.57 19.65 -46.45
CA GLU A 7 7.38 21.07 -46.15
C GLU A 7 5.89 21.34 -45.96
N ASP A 8 5.54 22.24 -45.04
CA ASP A 8 4.17 22.66 -44.73
C ASP A 8 3.18 21.50 -44.54
N THR A 9 3.51 20.58 -43.64
CA THR A 9 2.75 19.36 -43.37
C THR A 9 1.74 19.55 -42.26
N ASP A 10 0.50 19.11 -42.48
CA ASP A 10 -0.55 19.01 -41.47
C ASP A 10 -0.76 17.53 -41.06
N TYR A 11 -0.80 17.25 -39.74
CA TYR A 11 -1.08 15.93 -39.16
C TYR A 11 -2.24 16.01 -38.15
N THR A 12 -3.16 15.04 -38.19
CA THR A 12 -4.26 14.89 -37.23
C THR A 12 -4.77 13.45 -37.23
N THR A 13 -5.31 13.00 -36.10
CA THR A 13 -6.04 11.73 -35.99
C THR A 13 -7.57 11.92 -36.04
N CYS A 14 -8.04 13.16 -36.11
CA CYS A 14 -9.45 13.47 -36.28
C CYS A 14 -9.93 13.21 -37.71
N ALA A 15 -11.24 13.04 -37.90
CA ALA A 15 -11.84 12.94 -39.23
C ALA A 15 -11.57 14.20 -40.07
N PHE A 16 -11.32 14.02 -41.38
CA PHE A 16 -10.62 14.97 -42.24
C PHE A 16 -11.34 16.30 -42.52
N ASP A 17 -12.68 16.36 -42.43
CA ASP A 17 -13.42 17.51 -42.96
C ASP A 17 -13.32 18.77 -42.07
N ASN A 18 -13.09 18.61 -40.77
CA ASN A 18 -12.80 19.71 -39.83
C ASN A 18 -12.20 19.16 -38.53
N PRO A 19 -10.88 18.94 -38.47
CA PRO A 19 -10.26 18.29 -37.32
C PRO A 19 -10.24 19.24 -36.10
N ASP A 20 -10.69 18.73 -34.95
CA ASP A 20 -10.66 19.46 -33.67
C ASP A 20 -9.25 19.90 -33.29
N TRP A 21 -8.24 19.14 -33.67
CA TRP A 21 -6.84 19.53 -33.54
C TRP A 21 -6.01 19.10 -34.75
N ARG A 22 -4.93 19.83 -35.02
CA ARG A 22 -3.93 19.48 -36.02
C ARG A 22 -2.56 20.00 -35.63
N VAL A 23 -1.52 19.28 -36.03
CA VAL A 23 -0.13 19.69 -35.95
C VAL A 23 0.28 20.21 -37.32
N ARG A 24 0.72 21.46 -37.39
CA ARG A 24 1.32 22.05 -38.59
C ARG A 24 2.82 22.14 -38.40
N VAL A 25 3.58 21.62 -39.35
CA VAL A 25 5.05 21.62 -39.32
C VAL A 25 5.56 22.28 -40.60
N GLU A 26 6.39 23.31 -40.45
CA GLU A 26 6.98 24.02 -41.61
C GLU A 26 7.99 23.14 -42.34
N ARG A 27 8.84 22.42 -41.60
CA ARG A 27 9.78 21.45 -42.17
C ARG A 27 9.87 20.20 -41.29
N LEU A 28 9.49 19.06 -41.85
CA LEU A 28 9.57 17.75 -41.23
C LEU A 28 10.58 16.88 -41.97
N THR A 29 11.62 16.45 -41.27
CA THR A 29 12.65 15.54 -41.79
C THR A 29 12.52 14.20 -41.10
N ILE A 30 12.25 13.14 -41.86
CA ILE A 30 12.10 11.77 -41.37
C ILE A 30 13.30 10.97 -41.85
N ASP A 31 14.20 10.61 -40.94
CA ASP A 31 15.31 9.70 -41.19
C ASP A 31 14.89 8.27 -40.86
N HIS A 32 14.59 7.48 -41.89
CA HIS A 32 14.16 6.08 -41.73
C HIS A 32 15.30 5.17 -41.26
N ALA A 33 16.55 5.53 -41.52
CA ALA A 33 17.69 4.75 -41.05
C ALA A 33 17.98 4.99 -39.56
N ALA A 34 17.77 6.22 -39.09
CA ALA A 34 17.85 6.58 -37.68
C ALA A 34 16.53 6.35 -36.91
N GLU A 35 15.46 5.95 -37.60
CA GLU A 35 14.10 5.82 -37.07
C GLU A 35 13.64 7.07 -36.29
N ARG A 36 13.94 8.26 -36.83
CA ARG A 36 13.76 9.55 -36.16
C ARG A 36 13.11 10.59 -37.07
N GLY A 37 12.07 11.25 -36.57
CA GLY A 37 11.49 12.45 -37.15
C GLY A 37 12.00 13.70 -36.47
N GLU A 38 12.33 14.74 -37.22
CA GLU A 38 12.67 16.08 -36.74
C GLU A 38 11.72 17.11 -37.35
N ALA A 39 10.98 17.81 -36.49
CA ALA A 39 10.05 18.86 -36.86
C ALA A 39 10.62 20.23 -36.50
N ARG A 40 10.64 21.16 -37.46
CA ARG A 40 10.99 22.57 -37.24
C ARG A 40 9.75 23.46 -37.34
N HIS A 41 9.68 24.45 -36.46
CA HIS A 41 8.55 25.38 -36.34
C HIS A 41 7.19 24.67 -36.25
N LEU A 42 7.12 23.64 -35.40
CA LEU A 42 5.89 22.89 -35.16
C LEU A 42 4.90 23.75 -34.37
N ARG A 43 3.66 23.79 -34.84
CA ARG A 43 2.52 24.45 -34.20
C ARG A 43 1.38 23.47 -34.00
N ILE A 44 0.86 23.38 -32.78
CA ILE A 44 -0.37 22.63 -32.51
C ILE A 44 -1.53 23.63 -32.55
N HIS A 45 -2.49 23.38 -33.43
CA HIS A 45 -3.75 24.11 -33.49
C HIS A 45 -4.86 23.25 -32.87
N ALA A 46 -5.59 23.81 -31.91
CA ALA A 46 -6.81 23.21 -31.36
C ALA A 46 -7.98 24.17 -31.62
N TRP A 47 -9.07 23.67 -32.22
CA TRP A 47 -10.21 24.45 -32.69
C TRP A 47 -9.82 25.69 -33.50
N GLY A 48 -8.77 25.55 -34.33
CA GLY A 48 -8.21 26.63 -35.13
C GLY A 48 -7.23 27.58 -34.41
N VAL A 49 -7.17 27.54 -33.08
CA VAL A 49 -6.29 28.39 -32.27
C VAL A 49 -4.93 27.73 -32.08
N PRO A 50 -3.79 28.41 -32.36
CA PRO A 50 -2.47 27.87 -32.04
C PRO A 50 -2.27 27.83 -30.52
N VAL A 51 -2.16 26.63 -29.95
CA VAL A 51 -2.02 26.39 -28.49
C VAL A 51 -0.59 26.08 -28.06
N PHE A 52 0.25 25.59 -28.97
CA PHE A 52 1.64 25.26 -28.68
C PHE A 52 2.54 25.56 -29.87
N TYR A 53 3.75 26.05 -29.59
CA TYR A 53 4.80 26.24 -30.59
C TYR A 53 6.12 25.71 -30.03
N THR A 54 6.85 24.98 -30.88
CA THR A 54 8.25 24.65 -30.62
C THR A 54 9.10 24.94 -31.85
N PRO A 55 10.26 25.60 -31.69
CA PRO A 55 11.17 25.86 -32.80
C PRO A 55 11.76 24.56 -33.37
N TRP A 56 11.94 23.54 -32.52
CA TRP A 56 12.48 22.25 -32.92
C TRP A 56 11.99 21.15 -31.97
N MET A 57 11.59 20.02 -32.54
CA MET A 57 11.21 18.82 -31.79
C MET A 57 11.68 17.58 -32.55
N SER A 58 12.04 16.53 -31.81
CA SER A 58 12.32 15.23 -32.39
C SER A 58 11.47 14.14 -31.76
N PHE A 59 11.04 13.17 -32.56
CA PHE A 59 10.21 12.05 -32.12
C PHE A 59 10.66 10.74 -32.78
N PRO A 60 10.50 9.60 -32.11
CA PRO A 60 10.81 8.30 -32.68
C PRO A 60 9.75 7.87 -33.71
N LEU A 61 10.17 7.17 -34.77
CA LEU A 61 9.27 6.57 -35.76
C LEU A 61 8.80 5.16 -35.39
N THR A 62 9.42 4.56 -34.37
CA THR A 62 9.15 3.22 -33.85
C THR A 62 9.06 3.26 -32.33
N GLU A 63 8.79 2.14 -31.68
CA GLU A 63 8.81 2.03 -30.20
C GLU A 63 10.23 2.17 -29.59
N LYS A 64 11.25 2.46 -30.40
CA LYS A 64 12.61 2.70 -29.89
C LYS A 64 12.63 3.97 -29.05
N ARG A 65 13.13 3.83 -27.83
CA ARG A 65 13.33 4.92 -26.87
C ARG A 65 14.28 5.98 -27.45
N GLN A 66 13.91 7.26 -27.36
CA GLN A 66 14.74 8.38 -27.78
C GLN A 66 14.75 9.47 -26.72
N SER A 67 15.87 10.20 -26.62
CA SER A 67 16.00 11.33 -25.71
C SER A 67 15.25 12.56 -26.25
N GLY A 68 14.63 13.33 -25.35
CA GLY A 68 13.86 14.51 -25.72
C GLY A 68 13.08 15.10 -24.54
N PHE A 69 12.49 16.27 -24.77
CA PHE A 69 11.55 16.85 -23.80
C PHE A 69 10.27 16.01 -23.76
N LEU A 70 9.83 15.71 -22.54
CA LEU A 70 8.51 15.17 -22.29
C LEU A 70 7.50 16.33 -22.21
N THR A 71 6.23 16.01 -22.30
CA THR A 71 5.18 17.01 -22.22
C THR A 71 5.21 17.68 -20.84
N PRO A 72 5.24 19.02 -20.78
CA PRO A 72 5.26 19.71 -19.51
C PRO A 72 3.95 19.45 -18.74
N THR A 73 4.05 19.39 -17.42
CA THR A 73 2.89 19.28 -16.55
C THR A 73 2.64 20.64 -15.90
N VAL A 74 1.37 21.03 -15.84
CA VAL A 74 0.92 22.29 -15.23
C VAL A 74 -0.17 21.96 -14.22
N GLY A 75 -0.02 22.48 -13.01
CA GLY A 75 -0.99 22.36 -11.93
C GLY A 75 -1.07 23.64 -11.13
N SER A 76 -2.06 23.70 -10.24
CA SER A 76 -2.14 24.77 -9.25
C SER A 76 -2.72 24.29 -7.92
N SER A 77 -2.22 24.85 -6.82
CA SER A 77 -2.67 24.59 -5.45
C SER A 77 -2.61 25.85 -4.60
N ARG A 78 -3.32 25.91 -3.46
CA ARG A 78 -3.19 27.08 -2.57
C ARG A 78 -1.81 27.17 -1.93
N LYS A 79 -1.15 26.04 -1.67
CA LYS A 79 0.16 26.00 -1.01
C LYS A 79 1.31 26.43 -1.93
N ASN A 80 1.29 25.99 -3.18
CA ASN A 80 2.41 26.16 -4.10
C ASN A 80 2.12 27.14 -5.26
N ASP A 81 0.90 27.68 -5.34
CA ASP A 81 0.40 28.52 -6.44
C ASP A 81 0.52 27.79 -7.78
N LEU A 82 1.26 28.32 -8.77
CA LEU A 82 1.56 27.66 -10.04
C LEU A 82 2.59 26.54 -9.85
N ASP A 83 2.31 25.34 -10.35
CA ASP A 83 3.26 24.21 -10.41
C ASP A 83 3.51 23.84 -11.87
N LEU A 84 4.71 24.12 -12.38
CA LEU A 84 5.11 23.86 -13.77
C LEU A 84 6.33 22.95 -13.79
N SER A 85 6.21 21.74 -14.33
CA SER A 85 7.35 20.84 -14.55
C SER A 85 7.64 20.67 -16.04
N VAL A 86 8.92 20.74 -16.41
CA VAL A 86 9.41 20.55 -17.78
C VAL A 86 10.44 19.41 -17.80
N PRO A 87 10.00 18.14 -17.92
CA PRO A 87 10.89 17.00 -17.86
C PRO A 87 11.64 16.79 -19.17
N TYR A 88 12.91 16.41 -19.09
CA TYR A 88 13.72 15.93 -20.21
C TYR A 88 14.10 14.47 -19.99
N TYR A 89 13.66 13.61 -20.89
CA TYR A 89 13.99 12.19 -20.91
C TYR A 89 15.31 11.97 -21.66
N TRP A 90 16.22 11.22 -21.03
CA TRP A 90 17.52 10.86 -21.54
C TRP A 90 17.64 9.34 -21.62
N ASN A 91 17.55 8.80 -22.83
CA ASN A 91 17.87 7.41 -23.11
C ASN A 91 19.39 7.24 -23.15
N ILE A 92 19.97 6.73 -22.05
CA ILE A 92 21.43 6.59 -21.90
C ILE A 92 21.91 5.31 -22.59
N ALA A 93 21.24 4.18 -22.34
CA ALA A 93 21.49 2.89 -22.97
C ALA A 93 20.22 2.01 -22.91
N PRO A 94 20.14 0.86 -23.64
CA PRO A 94 18.94 0.01 -23.61
C PRO A 94 18.53 -0.47 -22.22
N ASP A 95 19.46 -0.48 -21.27
CA ASP A 95 19.30 -0.98 -19.91
C ASP A 95 19.19 0.14 -18.85
N ARG A 96 19.28 1.42 -19.23
CA ARG A 96 19.21 2.54 -18.28
C ARG A 96 18.77 3.85 -18.92
N ASP A 97 17.96 4.61 -18.19
CA ASP A 97 17.47 5.91 -18.62
C ASP A 97 17.39 6.88 -17.43
N ALA A 98 17.29 8.17 -17.75
CA ALA A 98 17.08 9.22 -16.76
C ALA A 98 16.00 10.18 -17.24
N THR A 99 15.21 10.73 -16.31
CA THR A 99 14.33 11.87 -16.58
C THR A 99 14.70 12.98 -15.61
N MET A 100 14.98 14.18 -16.11
CA MET A 100 15.38 15.29 -15.25
C MET A 100 14.81 16.60 -15.77
N GLY A 101 14.53 17.53 -14.88
CA GLY A 101 13.99 18.81 -15.30
C GLY A 101 13.65 19.74 -14.15
N PRO A 102 13.48 21.04 -14.43
CA PRO A 102 12.97 21.99 -13.47
C PRO A 102 11.48 21.73 -13.18
N ARG A 103 11.11 21.87 -11.91
CA ARG A 103 9.74 22.04 -11.41
C ARG A 103 9.66 23.38 -10.71
N HIS A 104 9.00 24.34 -11.35
CA HIS A 104 8.82 25.68 -10.82
C HIS A 104 7.54 25.74 -9.97
N LEU A 105 7.69 26.15 -8.72
CA LEU A 105 6.61 26.36 -7.76
C LEU A 105 6.50 27.88 -7.52
N GLY A 106 5.41 28.50 -7.96
CA GLY A 106 5.26 29.96 -7.99
C GLY A 106 5.47 30.61 -6.61
N ALA A 107 5.00 29.95 -5.54
CA ALA A 107 5.16 30.45 -4.17
C ALA A 107 6.51 30.12 -3.51
N ARG A 108 7.32 29.19 -4.05
CA ARG A 108 8.51 28.64 -3.36
C ARG A 108 9.82 28.77 -4.12
N GLY A 109 9.81 28.69 -5.45
CA GLY A 109 11.01 28.70 -6.29
C GLY A 109 11.12 27.52 -7.25
N THR A 110 12.29 27.36 -7.87
CA THR A 110 12.54 26.30 -8.87
C THR A 110 13.28 25.13 -8.24
N MET A 111 12.62 23.98 -8.20
CA MET A 111 13.17 22.69 -7.80
C MET A 111 13.77 21.97 -9.01
N LEU A 112 14.89 21.28 -8.83
CA LEU A 112 15.43 20.33 -9.79
C LEU A 112 14.97 18.93 -9.42
N THR A 113 14.36 18.25 -10.37
CA THR A 113 13.87 16.88 -10.22
C THR A 113 14.70 15.94 -11.09
N GLY A 114 14.92 14.73 -10.61
CA GLY A 114 15.68 13.69 -11.29
C GLY A 114 15.13 12.32 -10.96
N GLU A 115 14.94 11.51 -11.99
CA GLU A 115 14.63 10.09 -11.93
C GLU A 115 15.70 9.33 -12.73
N TYR A 116 16.23 8.26 -12.16
CA TYR A 116 17.17 7.37 -12.84
C TYR A 116 16.71 5.93 -12.69
N ARG A 117 16.54 5.25 -13.81
CA ARG A 117 16.10 3.85 -13.87
C ARG A 117 17.18 3.01 -14.53
N TYR A 118 17.40 1.83 -13.98
CA TYR A 118 18.35 0.89 -14.53
C TYR A 118 17.86 -0.56 -14.37
N LEU A 119 18.22 -1.38 -15.34
CA LEU A 119 17.96 -2.81 -15.43
C LEU A 119 19.31 -3.52 -15.58
N LEU A 120 19.65 -4.36 -14.62
CA LEU A 120 20.82 -5.23 -14.67
C LEU A 120 20.37 -6.64 -15.10
N PRO A 121 21.27 -7.51 -15.55
CA PRO A 121 20.93 -8.90 -15.89
C PRO A 121 20.23 -9.67 -14.76
N THR A 122 20.55 -9.32 -13.51
CA THR A 122 19.96 -9.98 -12.33
C THR A 122 19.19 -9.03 -11.43
N GLY A 123 18.95 -7.77 -11.80
CA GLY A 123 18.32 -6.81 -10.90
C GLY A 123 17.79 -5.57 -11.59
N ARG A 124 17.17 -4.68 -10.83
CA ARG A 124 16.67 -3.39 -11.32
C ARG A 124 16.62 -2.38 -10.19
N GLY A 125 16.67 -1.11 -10.53
CA GLY A 125 16.47 -0.05 -9.56
C GLY A 125 15.90 1.23 -10.15
N LEU A 126 15.38 2.04 -9.23
CA LEU A 126 14.79 3.34 -9.46
C LEU A 126 15.31 4.28 -8.38
N MET A 127 15.86 5.41 -8.80
CA MET A 127 16.35 6.47 -7.93
C MET A 127 15.65 7.77 -8.29
N ASN A 128 15.01 8.40 -7.30
CA ASN A 128 14.42 9.73 -7.42
C ASN A 128 15.19 10.70 -6.53
N VAL A 129 15.52 11.86 -7.08
CA VAL A 129 16.22 12.94 -6.39
C VAL A 129 15.49 14.24 -6.69
N GLU A 130 15.20 15.01 -5.65
CA GLU A 130 14.64 16.34 -5.75
C GLU A 130 15.46 17.30 -4.91
N VAL A 131 15.76 18.47 -5.45
CA VAL A 131 16.51 19.52 -4.75
C VAL A 131 15.91 20.88 -5.08
N LEU A 132 15.39 21.57 -4.07
CA LEU A 132 15.01 22.97 -4.10
C LEU A 132 16.09 23.77 -3.36
N PRO A 133 16.98 24.49 -4.06
CA PRO A 133 18.12 25.16 -3.43
C PRO A 133 17.76 26.33 -2.51
N GLY A 134 16.55 26.85 -2.58
CA GLY A 134 16.08 27.91 -1.68
C GLY A 134 14.57 28.02 -1.71
N ASP A 135 13.92 27.62 -0.62
CA ASP A 135 12.47 27.74 -0.43
C ASP A 135 12.10 29.13 0.08
N GLN A 136 11.40 29.92 -0.75
CA GLN A 136 10.99 31.29 -0.42
C GLN A 136 10.00 31.37 0.75
N LEU A 137 9.27 30.30 1.06
CA LEU A 137 8.38 30.24 2.22
C LEU A 137 9.09 29.82 3.51
N ARG A 138 10.37 29.46 3.43
CA ARG A 138 11.19 28.95 4.55
C ARG A 138 12.58 29.58 4.54
N ASP A 139 12.63 30.91 4.46
CA ASP A 139 13.85 31.72 4.59
C ASP A 139 15.02 31.29 3.67
N GLY A 140 14.73 30.67 2.52
CA GLY A 140 15.76 30.22 1.58
C GLY A 140 16.41 28.88 1.93
N ASP A 141 15.79 28.06 2.78
CA ASP A 141 16.30 26.73 3.12
C ASP A 141 16.44 25.83 1.88
N VAL A 142 17.50 25.00 1.87
CA VAL A 142 17.67 23.93 0.88
C VAL A 142 16.79 22.74 1.27
N ARG A 143 15.83 22.40 0.40
CA ARG A 143 14.92 21.26 0.59
C ARG A 143 15.32 20.15 -0.37
N SER A 144 15.42 18.91 0.10
CA SER A 144 15.79 17.80 -0.78
C SER A 144 15.17 16.48 -0.38
N MET A 145 15.07 15.59 -1.35
CA MET A 145 14.64 14.22 -1.18
C MET A 145 15.51 13.30 -2.01
N ILE A 146 15.80 12.14 -1.44
CA ILE A 146 16.35 10.99 -2.15
C ILE A 146 15.52 9.75 -1.84
N MET A 147 15.07 9.08 -2.88
CA MET A 147 14.46 7.76 -2.81
C MET A 147 15.22 6.82 -3.72
N LEU A 148 15.63 5.67 -3.21
CA LEU A 148 16.28 4.61 -3.97
C LEU A 148 15.59 3.29 -3.63
N ASN A 149 15.09 2.62 -4.67
CA ASN A 149 14.63 1.24 -4.58
C ASN A 149 15.49 0.41 -5.52
N HIS A 150 16.08 -0.67 -5.00
CA HIS A 150 16.87 -1.60 -5.77
C HIS A 150 16.50 -3.02 -5.37
N GLN A 151 16.30 -3.89 -6.35
CA GLN A 151 16.11 -5.31 -6.12
C GLN A 151 17.02 -6.11 -7.05
N GLN A 152 17.67 -7.12 -6.52
CA GLN A 152 18.60 -7.93 -7.30
C GLN A 152 18.65 -9.35 -6.80
N SER A 153 18.71 -10.26 -7.75
CA SER A 153 18.92 -11.67 -7.55
C SER A 153 20.41 -11.99 -7.63
N LEU A 154 20.92 -12.74 -6.66
CA LEU A 154 22.32 -13.14 -6.53
C LEU A 154 22.43 -14.67 -6.46
N LEU A 155 23.62 -15.20 -6.76
CA LEU A 155 23.93 -16.65 -6.67
C LEU A 155 22.89 -17.53 -7.39
N ASP A 156 22.70 -17.34 -8.71
CA ASP A 156 21.75 -18.11 -9.53
C ASP A 156 20.32 -18.18 -8.94
N GLN A 157 19.81 -17.01 -8.54
CA GLN A 157 18.45 -16.84 -7.99
C GLN A 157 18.19 -17.42 -6.61
N ARG A 158 19.22 -17.91 -5.92
CA ARG A 158 19.10 -18.44 -4.55
C ARG A 158 18.98 -17.34 -3.51
N LEU A 159 19.57 -16.17 -3.79
CA LEU A 159 19.52 -15.00 -2.92
C LEU A 159 18.79 -13.85 -3.61
N GLN A 160 18.01 -13.11 -2.84
CA GLN A 160 17.28 -11.92 -3.22
C GLN A 160 17.69 -10.78 -2.30
N THR A 161 18.21 -9.72 -2.91
CA THR A 161 18.60 -8.47 -2.28
C THR A 161 17.51 -7.44 -2.52
N LEU A 162 17.11 -6.72 -1.47
CA LEU A 162 16.22 -5.58 -1.56
C LEU A 162 16.83 -4.42 -0.77
N LEU A 163 17.06 -3.30 -1.45
CA LEU A 163 17.50 -2.04 -0.85
C LEU A 163 16.38 -1.00 -1.05
N THR A 164 15.93 -0.43 0.06
CA THR A 164 15.03 0.73 0.10
C THR A 164 15.71 1.81 0.91
N TYR A 165 16.04 2.94 0.30
CA TYR A 165 16.62 4.08 1.00
C TYR A 165 15.78 5.31 0.71
N ARG A 166 15.15 5.86 1.73
CA ARG A 166 14.37 7.10 1.64
C ARG A 166 14.89 8.09 2.66
N SER A 167 15.16 9.31 2.22
CA SER A 167 15.60 10.39 3.07
C SER A 167 15.10 11.72 2.55
N VAL A 168 14.74 12.61 3.46
CA VAL A 168 14.36 14.00 3.16
C VAL A 168 15.18 14.96 4.02
N SER A 169 15.25 16.21 3.61
CA SER A 169 15.94 17.30 4.32
C SER A 169 15.35 17.57 5.70
N ASP A 170 14.02 17.47 5.82
CA ASP A 170 13.29 17.93 6.99
C ASP A 170 11.92 17.24 7.14
N PRO A 171 11.29 17.31 8.33
CA PRO A 171 10.01 16.64 8.58
C PRO A 171 8.82 17.19 7.78
N PHE A 172 8.85 18.45 7.32
CA PHE A 172 7.70 19.06 6.65
C PHE A 172 7.67 18.80 5.13
N TYR A 173 8.65 18.07 4.60
CA TYR A 173 8.84 17.90 3.17
C TYR A 173 7.59 17.38 2.46
N PHE A 174 6.97 16.30 2.96
CA PHE A 174 5.78 15.73 2.32
C PHE A 174 4.51 16.54 2.52
N GLU A 175 4.39 17.31 3.60
CA GLU A 175 3.26 18.23 3.81
C GLU A 175 3.25 19.37 2.79
N ASP A 176 4.44 19.78 2.32
CA ASP A 176 4.66 20.88 1.38
C ASP A 176 4.57 20.44 -0.09
N PHE A 177 5.22 19.33 -0.44
CA PHE A 177 5.39 18.89 -1.84
C PHE A 177 4.49 17.70 -2.22
N GLY A 178 3.85 17.05 -1.25
CA GLY A 178 2.97 15.91 -1.48
C GLY A 178 1.64 16.27 -2.13
N ASN A 179 1.25 15.51 -3.15
CA ASN A 179 0.02 15.71 -3.92
C ASN A 179 -1.13 14.74 -3.56
N SER A 180 -0.92 13.85 -2.59
CA SER A 180 -1.93 12.87 -2.15
C SER A 180 -1.92 12.70 -0.63
N LEU A 181 -3.07 12.33 -0.06
CA LEU A 181 -3.20 12.12 1.39
C LEU A 181 -2.22 11.05 1.90
N ALA A 182 -2.00 9.99 1.11
CA ALA A 182 -1.07 8.91 1.46
C ALA A 182 0.41 9.36 1.50
N VAL A 183 0.75 10.45 0.79
CA VAL A 183 2.10 11.04 0.82
C VAL A 183 2.22 12.01 2.00
N THR A 184 1.23 12.89 2.19
CA THR A 184 1.24 13.89 3.27
C THR A 184 1.08 13.27 4.66
N SER A 185 0.50 12.07 4.78
CA SER A 185 0.32 11.37 6.06
C SER A 185 1.48 10.43 6.44
N GLN A 186 2.63 10.50 5.76
CA GLN A 186 3.77 9.65 6.08
C GLN A 186 4.42 10.12 7.38
N GLN A 187 4.66 9.19 8.31
CA GLN A 187 5.31 9.50 9.59
C GLN A 187 6.77 9.04 9.65
N PHE A 188 7.12 7.98 8.92
CA PHE A 188 8.45 7.41 8.92
C PHE A 188 8.90 7.05 7.51
N LEU A 189 10.14 7.40 7.20
CA LEU A 189 10.83 6.96 5.99
C LEU A 189 11.74 5.77 6.30
N GLU A 190 11.53 4.69 5.58
CA GLU A 190 12.29 3.46 5.76
C GLU A 190 13.64 3.50 5.03
N GLN A 191 14.68 3.07 5.73
CA GLN A 191 16.04 2.86 5.23
C GLN A 191 16.43 1.41 5.55
N ARG A 192 16.31 0.52 4.58
CA ARG A 192 16.40 -0.92 4.75
C ARG A 192 17.24 -1.59 3.67
N LEU A 193 18.10 -2.51 4.09
CA LEU A 193 18.76 -3.49 3.24
C LEU A 193 18.40 -4.89 3.72
N ASP A 194 17.85 -5.71 2.83
CA ASP A 194 17.51 -7.11 3.06
C ASP A 194 18.30 -8.01 2.11
N LEU A 195 18.83 -9.11 2.64
CA LEU A 195 19.34 -10.25 1.89
C LEU A 195 18.56 -11.48 2.34
N SER A 196 17.83 -12.11 1.43
CA SER A 196 16.98 -13.26 1.76
C SER A 196 17.18 -14.39 0.78
N GLY A 197 16.85 -15.61 1.17
CA GLY A 197 16.98 -16.75 0.28
C GLY A 197 16.51 -18.05 0.92
N ASN A 198 16.40 -19.09 0.10
CA ASN A 198 16.05 -20.43 0.56
C ASN A 198 17.13 -21.41 0.15
N VAL A 199 17.65 -22.17 1.11
CA VAL A 199 18.66 -23.21 0.87
C VAL A 199 18.30 -24.45 1.68
N GLY A 200 18.14 -25.59 1.00
CA GLY A 200 17.95 -26.88 1.68
C GLY A 200 16.70 -26.97 2.57
N GLY A 201 15.60 -26.32 2.20
CA GLY A 201 14.35 -26.30 3.00
C GLY A 201 14.35 -25.30 4.16
N TRP A 202 15.38 -24.47 4.26
CA TRP A 202 15.48 -23.36 5.20
C TRP A 202 15.40 -22.03 4.46
N GLY A 203 14.55 -21.14 4.94
CA GLY A 203 14.50 -19.75 4.55
C GLY A 203 15.32 -18.89 5.52
N GLY A 204 16.07 -17.93 4.98
CA GLY A 204 16.86 -16.98 5.75
C GLY A 204 16.62 -15.53 5.32
N LEU A 205 16.78 -14.61 6.27
CA LEU A 205 16.78 -13.17 6.06
C LEU A 205 17.91 -12.55 6.90
N PHE A 206 18.74 -11.75 6.27
CA PHE A 206 19.62 -10.77 6.92
C PHE A 206 19.08 -9.38 6.61
N ARG A 207 18.91 -8.53 7.62
CA ARG A 207 18.32 -7.20 7.50
C ARG A 207 19.11 -6.17 8.28
N VAL A 208 19.27 -5.00 7.69
CA VAL A 208 19.71 -3.77 8.36
C VAL A 208 18.62 -2.73 8.12
N GLN A 209 18.06 -2.16 9.19
CA GLN A 209 16.90 -1.27 9.09
C GLN A 209 17.01 -0.07 10.03
N ASN A 210 16.72 1.10 9.50
CA ASN A 210 16.60 2.37 10.19
C ASN A 210 15.36 3.12 9.69
N PHE A 211 14.90 4.09 10.48
CA PHE A 211 13.78 4.97 10.12
C PHE A 211 14.17 6.43 10.34
N GLN A 212 13.77 7.30 9.42
CA GLN A 212 13.76 8.75 9.63
C GLN A 212 12.34 9.20 9.97
N SER A 213 12.14 9.90 11.09
CA SER A 213 10.85 10.52 11.41
C SER A 213 10.63 11.73 10.52
N VAL A 214 9.44 11.82 9.92
CA VAL A 214 9.00 12.94 9.07
C VAL A 214 7.66 13.49 9.53
N ASP A 215 7.29 13.24 10.79
CA ASP A 215 6.13 13.86 11.42
C ASP A 215 6.63 14.75 12.57
N PRO A 216 6.47 16.08 12.48
CA PRO A 216 6.96 17.02 13.48
C PRO A 216 6.22 16.91 14.82
N SER A 217 5.07 16.22 14.88
CA SER A 217 4.31 16.00 16.11
C SER A 217 4.85 14.85 16.96
N LEU A 218 5.75 14.02 16.42
CA LEU A 218 6.32 12.89 17.14
C LEU A 218 7.55 13.30 17.97
N GLU A 219 7.69 12.73 19.17
CA GLU A 219 8.87 12.92 20.01
C GLU A 219 10.17 12.49 19.30
N ALA A 220 11.29 13.10 19.69
CA ALA A 220 12.60 12.92 19.06
C ALA A 220 13.11 11.46 19.03
N ALA A 221 12.61 10.58 19.90
CA ALA A 221 12.97 9.17 19.93
C ALA A 221 12.13 8.38 18.91
N GLY A 222 12.54 8.39 17.64
CA GLY A 222 11.94 7.58 16.58
C GLY A 222 12.00 6.05 16.83
N PRO A 223 11.48 5.23 15.91
CA PRO A 223 11.47 3.78 16.06
C PRO A 223 12.86 3.18 16.29
N TYR A 224 12.92 2.01 16.95
CA TYR A 224 14.17 1.26 17.12
C TYR A 224 14.79 0.87 15.78
N LYS A 225 16.12 1.02 15.67
CA LYS A 225 16.93 0.50 14.57
C LYS A 225 17.19 -0.99 14.78
N ARG A 226 17.28 -1.76 13.69
CA ARG A 226 17.64 -3.19 13.69
C ARG A 226 18.97 -3.40 12.98
N LEU A 227 20.05 -3.63 13.74
CA LEU A 227 21.44 -3.50 13.28
C LEU A 227 22.36 -4.65 13.78
N PRO A 228 22.37 -5.84 13.15
CA PRO A 228 21.45 -6.34 12.14
C PRO A 228 20.33 -7.18 12.76
N GLN A 229 19.42 -7.66 11.90
CA GLN A 229 18.49 -8.74 12.16
C GLN A 229 18.81 -9.95 11.29
N ILE A 230 18.80 -11.14 11.87
CA ILE A 230 18.99 -12.42 11.20
C ILE A 230 17.80 -13.30 11.55
N MET A 231 16.99 -13.65 10.57
CA MET A 231 15.92 -14.63 10.72
C MET A 231 16.27 -15.91 9.97
N LEU A 232 16.03 -17.05 10.59
CA LEU A 232 16.12 -18.37 9.98
C LEU A 232 14.84 -19.14 10.29
N HIS A 233 14.24 -19.78 9.30
CA HIS A 233 13.08 -20.64 9.50
C HIS A 233 13.14 -21.85 8.59
N GLY A 234 12.62 -22.99 9.05
CA GLY A 234 12.63 -24.20 8.26
C GLY A 234 11.75 -25.29 8.85
N SER A 235 11.44 -26.27 8.02
CA SER A 235 10.65 -27.44 8.42
C SER A 235 11.48 -28.72 8.24
N PRO A 236 12.46 -29.01 9.11
CA PRO A 236 13.46 -30.06 8.88
C PRO A 236 12.88 -31.47 8.78
N LEU A 237 11.69 -31.72 9.32
CA LEU A 237 11.02 -33.02 9.27
C LEU A 237 9.92 -33.11 8.18
N ARG A 238 9.79 -32.11 7.31
CA ARG A 238 8.74 -32.06 6.27
C ARG A 238 9.18 -32.83 5.02
N GLY A 239 8.93 -34.14 5.00
CA GLY A 239 9.24 -35.00 3.85
C GLY A 239 9.05 -36.50 4.11
N GLY A 240 8.61 -37.24 3.09
CA GLY A 240 8.48 -38.69 3.06
C GLY A 240 7.41 -39.28 3.98
N ASN A 241 6.14 -39.39 3.54
CA ASN A 241 5.00 -40.07 4.20
C ASN A 241 4.81 -39.85 5.72
N ARG A 242 5.50 -38.89 6.33
CA ARG A 242 5.45 -38.59 7.76
C ARG A 242 4.29 -37.64 8.02
N ARG A 243 3.40 -38.03 8.93
CA ARG A 243 2.31 -37.18 9.43
C ARG A 243 2.80 -36.13 10.44
N LEU A 244 4.04 -36.23 10.92
CA LEU A 244 4.64 -35.31 11.89
C LEU A 244 5.40 -34.19 11.18
N ASN A 245 5.03 -32.95 11.45
CA ASN A 245 5.73 -31.76 10.99
C ASN A 245 6.48 -31.10 12.15
N MET A 246 7.73 -30.70 11.91
CA MET A 246 8.49 -29.86 12.82
C MET A 246 8.78 -28.54 12.12
N ASN A 247 8.50 -27.42 12.78
CA ASN A 247 8.95 -26.11 12.33
C ASN A 247 9.87 -25.50 13.38
N VAL A 248 10.95 -24.90 12.91
CA VAL A 248 11.92 -24.17 13.71
C VAL A 248 12.02 -22.77 13.14
N ALA A 249 11.96 -21.74 13.98
CA ALA A 249 12.28 -20.38 13.58
C ALA A 249 13.16 -19.71 14.65
N VAL A 250 14.12 -18.91 14.19
CA VAL A 250 15.08 -18.17 15.00
C VAL A 250 15.11 -16.73 14.49
N ASP A 251 15.00 -15.75 15.39
CA ASP A 251 15.13 -14.33 15.14
C ASP A 251 16.19 -13.74 16.08
N ALA A 252 17.35 -13.43 15.53
CA ALA A 252 18.45 -12.77 16.23
C ALA A 252 18.53 -11.31 15.78
N ASN A 253 18.40 -10.36 16.69
CA ASN A 253 18.31 -8.94 16.36
C ASN A 253 19.12 -8.10 17.33
N HIS A 254 19.72 -7.01 16.87
CA HIS A 254 20.33 -6.01 17.73
C HIS A 254 19.60 -4.67 17.57
N PHE A 255 18.96 -4.23 18.65
CA PHE A 255 18.14 -3.03 18.71
C PHE A 255 18.94 -1.84 19.24
N SER A 256 18.76 -0.69 18.60
CA SER A 256 19.38 0.58 19.04
C SER A 256 18.42 1.75 18.88
N ARG A 257 18.33 2.59 19.91
CA ARG A 257 17.60 3.87 19.89
C ARG A 257 18.30 4.86 20.82
N ALA A 258 18.34 6.13 20.43
CA ALA A 258 18.95 7.17 21.25
C ALA A 258 18.22 7.31 22.60
N ALA A 259 18.98 7.51 23.69
CA ALA A 259 18.46 7.69 25.05
C ALA A 259 17.44 6.59 25.48
N SER A 260 17.71 5.33 25.14
CA SER A 260 16.87 4.19 25.52
C SER A 260 17.71 2.93 25.67
N VAL A 261 17.17 1.93 26.37
CA VAL A 261 17.73 0.57 26.41
C VAL A 261 18.02 0.06 24.99
N SER A 262 19.20 -0.51 24.78
CA SER A 262 19.67 -1.08 23.52
C SER A 262 20.26 -2.46 23.79
N GLY A 263 20.30 -3.34 22.80
CA GLY A 263 20.84 -4.68 23.02
C GLY A 263 20.46 -5.72 21.98
N ALA A 264 21.03 -6.91 22.14
CA ALA A 264 20.72 -8.06 21.30
C ALA A 264 19.60 -8.92 21.90
N ARG A 265 18.75 -9.49 21.04
CA ARG A 265 17.73 -10.50 21.37
C ARG A 265 17.92 -11.70 20.46
N LEU A 266 17.94 -12.90 21.03
CA LEU A 266 17.80 -14.17 20.32
C LEU A 266 16.47 -14.79 20.72
N ASP A 267 15.52 -14.85 19.80
CA ASP A 267 14.23 -15.50 19.97
C ASP A 267 14.19 -16.77 19.12
N SER A 268 13.77 -17.89 19.70
CA SER A 268 13.75 -19.20 19.04
C SER A 268 12.44 -19.91 19.34
N THR A 269 11.79 -20.40 18.29
CA THR A 269 10.55 -21.16 18.38
C THR A 269 10.74 -22.53 17.74
N VAL A 270 10.24 -23.56 18.42
CA VAL A 270 10.18 -24.92 17.91
C VAL A 270 8.76 -25.42 18.11
N ASN A 271 8.14 -25.96 17.05
CA ASN A 271 6.83 -26.57 17.14
C ASN A 271 6.79 -27.91 16.40
N LEU A 272 6.02 -28.84 16.95
CA LEU A 272 5.70 -30.14 16.41
C LEU A 272 4.18 -30.20 16.21
N SER A 273 3.73 -30.58 15.02
CA SER A 273 2.31 -30.73 14.70
C SER A 273 2.03 -32.05 14.00
N LEU A 274 0.84 -32.60 14.23
CA LEU A 274 0.42 -33.89 13.71
C LEU A 274 -0.96 -33.75 13.02
N PRO A 275 -1.03 -33.15 11.82
CA PRO A 275 -2.31 -32.96 11.12
C PRO A 275 -2.96 -34.30 10.74
N TRP A 276 -4.22 -34.46 11.14
CA TRP A 276 -5.12 -35.51 10.69
C TRP A 276 -6.30 -34.88 9.97
N ALA A 277 -6.49 -35.23 8.69
CA ALA A 277 -7.57 -34.69 7.88
C ALA A 277 -8.26 -35.78 7.07
N THR A 278 -9.56 -35.61 6.89
CA THR A 278 -10.44 -36.38 6.01
C THR A 278 -11.16 -35.40 5.08
N ALA A 279 -11.96 -35.88 4.13
CA ALA A 279 -12.81 -35.02 3.31
C ALA A 279 -13.85 -34.23 4.14
N SER A 280 -14.26 -34.75 5.30
CA SER A 280 -15.35 -34.19 6.12
C SER A 280 -14.88 -33.37 7.32
N GLY A 281 -13.58 -33.33 7.61
CA GLY A 281 -13.06 -32.61 8.76
C GLY A 281 -11.60 -32.90 9.08
N TYR A 282 -11.06 -32.15 10.03
CA TYR A 282 -9.66 -32.21 10.44
C TYR A 282 -9.47 -31.99 11.94
N VAL A 283 -8.34 -32.50 12.45
CA VAL A 283 -7.83 -32.25 13.80
C VAL A 283 -6.30 -32.16 13.72
N THR A 284 -5.73 -31.07 14.23
CA THR A 284 -4.29 -30.80 14.21
C THR A 284 -3.82 -30.44 15.62
N PRO A 285 -3.41 -31.42 16.43
CA PRO A 285 -2.67 -31.15 17.65
C PRO A 285 -1.28 -30.58 17.33
N ARG A 286 -0.85 -29.61 18.12
CA ARG A 286 0.46 -28.98 18.06
C ARG A 286 1.01 -28.75 19.47
N VAL A 287 2.28 -29.04 19.66
CA VAL A 287 3.05 -28.69 20.86
C VAL A 287 4.29 -27.93 20.44
N GLY A 288 4.75 -27.00 21.25
CA GLY A 288 5.92 -26.20 20.95
C GLY A 288 6.45 -25.47 22.16
N ALA A 289 7.53 -24.74 21.94
CA ALA A 289 8.14 -23.88 22.93
C ALA A 289 8.78 -22.67 22.26
N ARG A 290 8.83 -21.57 23.00
CA ARG A 290 9.50 -20.33 22.63
C ARG A 290 10.52 -19.95 23.69
N ALA A 291 11.78 -19.83 23.31
CA ALA A 291 12.87 -19.39 24.16
C ALA A 291 13.37 -18.03 23.68
N THR A 292 13.53 -17.08 24.58
CA THR A 292 14.04 -15.74 24.24
C THR A 292 15.16 -15.39 25.22
N GLN A 293 16.31 -14.96 24.72
CA GLN A 293 17.46 -14.50 25.51
C GLN A 293 17.87 -13.10 25.06
N TYR A 294 18.19 -12.24 26.03
CA TYR A 294 18.64 -10.88 25.77
C TYR A 294 20.08 -10.65 26.24
N SER A 295 20.70 -9.61 25.67
CA SER A 295 21.91 -8.94 26.15
C SER A 295 21.66 -7.43 26.07
N LEU A 296 21.36 -6.79 27.19
CA LEU A 296 20.86 -5.42 27.30
C LEU A 296 21.88 -4.48 27.93
N HIS A 297 21.96 -3.26 27.41
CA HIS A 297 22.83 -2.19 27.89
C HIS A 297 22.14 -0.82 27.75
N GLY A 298 22.67 0.20 28.42
CA GLY A 298 22.24 1.59 28.28
C GLY A 298 21.14 2.06 29.23
N ASP A 299 20.47 1.15 29.94
CA ASP A 299 19.47 1.47 30.96
C ASP A 299 19.61 0.51 32.15
N PRO A 300 19.91 1.01 33.37
CA PRO A 300 20.13 0.17 34.55
C PRO A 300 18.84 -0.41 35.16
N THR A 301 17.66 0.00 34.69
CA THR A 301 16.38 -0.55 35.17
C THR A 301 16.10 -1.97 34.67
N PHE A 302 16.80 -2.40 33.61
CA PHE A 302 16.70 -3.74 33.04
C PHE A 302 17.91 -4.58 33.42
N ASP A 303 17.68 -5.87 33.70
CA ASP A 303 18.76 -6.83 33.84
C ASP A 303 19.60 -6.90 32.56
N ALA A 304 20.90 -7.16 32.70
CA ALA A 304 21.82 -7.18 31.54
C ALA A 304 21.59 -8.39 30.62
N ALA A 305 21.04 -9.50 31.12
CA ALA A 305 20.86 -10.73 30.33
C ALA A 305 19.60 -11.53 30.71
N PRO A 306 18.40 -10.93 30.71
CA PRO A 306 17.18 -11.66 31.04
C PRO A 306 16.84 -12.69 29.95
N GLY A 307 16.09 -13.72 30.34
CA GLY A 307 15.65 -14.77 29.43
C GLY A 307 14.31 -15.36 29.86
N ARG A 308 13.60 -15.97 28.92
CA ARG A 308 12.32 -16.68 29.18
C ARG A 308 12.20 -17.94 28.35
N PHE A 309 11.41 -18.88 28.85
CA PHE A 309 11.04 -20.11 28.14
C PHE A 309 9.54 -20.37 28.35
N ILE A 310 8.78 -20.38 27.26
CA ILE A 310 7.33 -20.49 27.29
C ILE A 310 6.89 -21.75 26.51
N PRO A 311 6.24 -22.73 27.16
CA PRO A 311 5.62 -23.84 26.47
C PRO A 311 4.30 -23.41 25.81
N ILE A 312 4.01 -23.99 24.64
CA ILE A 312 2.82 -23.68 23.83
C ILE A 312 2.18 -25.01 23.41
N ALA A 313 0.87 -25.13 23.56
CA ALA A 313 0.10 -26.24 23.03
C ALA A 313 -1.18 -25.72 22.36
N SER A 314 -1.59 -26.31 21.25
CA SER A 314 -2.84 -25.96 20.59
C SER A 314 -3.50 -27.16 19.92
N LEU A 315 -4.82 -27.12 19.81
CA LEU A 315 -5.62 -28.12 19.11
C LEU A 315 -6.56 -27.39 18.15
N ASP A 316 -6.33 -27.53 16.85
CA ASP A 316 -7.19 -26.96 15.81
C ASP A 316 -8.06 -28.06 15.19
N SER A 317 -9.38 -27.86 15.17
CA SER A 317 -10.31 -28.83 14.63
C SER A 317 -11.45 -28.17 13.87
N GLY A 318 -11.95 -28.82 12.85
CA GLY A 318 -13.07 -28.31 12.07
C GLY A 318 -13.75 -29.38 11.23
N LEU A 319 -14.98 -29.09 10.81
CA LEU A 319 -15.78 -29.93 9.94
C LEU A 319 -16.07 -29.21 8.62
N PHE A 320 -16.30 -30.00 7.57
CA PHE A 320 -16.80 -29.51 6.28
C PHE A 320 -18.14 -30.18 6.00
N LEU A 321 -19.23 -29.44 6.20
CA LEU A 321 -20.59 -29.91 5.93
C LEU A 321 -21.07 -29.27 4.64
N GLU A 322 -21.63 -30.06 3.74
CA GLU A 322 -22.12 -29.57 2.44
C GLU A 322 -23.59 -29.90 2.25
N ARG A 323 -24.33 -28.98 1.62
CA ARG A 323 -25.69 -29.24 1.13
C ARG A 323 -25.94 -28.53 -0.19
N GLU A 324 -26.79 -29.15 -1.03
CA GLU A 324 -27.29 -28.49 -2.22
C GLU A 324 -28.41 -27.49 -1.85
N LEU A 325 -28.43 -26.35 -2.55
CA LEU A 325 -29.45 -25.32 -2.44
C LEU A 325 -29.97 -24.96 -3.82
N ASP A 326 -31.27 -24.68 -3.92
CA ASP A 326 -31.88 -24.05 -5.09
C ASP A 326 -32.21 -22.59 -4.73
N TRP A 327 -31.23 -21.70 -4.93
CA TRP A 327 -31.34 -20.26 -4.66
C TRP A 327 -30.87 -19.45 -5.88
N PHE A 328 -31.43 -18.24 -6.06
CA PHE A 328 -31.11 -17.33 -7.18
C PHE A 328 -31.23 -17.95 -8.60
N GLY A 329 -32.20 -18.85 -8.80
CA GLY A 329 -32.48 -19.43 -10.12
C GLY A 329 -31.47 -20.48 -10.63
N GLY A 330 -30.65 -21.05 -9.74
CA GLY A 330 -29.71 -22.11 -10.08
C GLY A 330 -29.36 -23.02 -8.90
N ARG A 331 -28.78 -24.18 -9.20
CA ARG A 331 -28.23 -25.10 -8.18
C ARG A 331 -26.95 -24.53 -7.62
N GLN A 332 -26.89 -24.42 -6.30
CA GLN A 332 -25.75 -23.92 -5.55
C GLN A 332 -25.32 -24.95 -4.52
N VAL A 333 -24.07 -24.87 -4.08
CA VAL A 333 -23.56 -25.69 -2.98
C VAL A 333 -23.24 -24.77 -1.81
N GLN A 334 -23.87 -25.02 -0.66
CA GLN A 334 -23.52 -24.35 0.57
C GLN A 334 -22.61 -25.23 1.42
N THR A 335 -21.51 -24.65 1.90
CA THR A 335 -20.69 -25.23 2.94
C THR A 335 -21.00 -24.58 4.29
N LEU A 336 -20.94 -25.39 5.35
CA LEU A 336 -20.96 -24.95 6.73
C LEU A 336 -19.75 -25.54 7.44
N GLU A 337 -18.90 -24.67 7.95
CA GLU A 337 -17.56 -24.97 8.43
C GLU A 337 -17.41 -24.50 9.88
N PRO A 338 -17.91 -25.30 10.86
CA PRO A 338 -17.63 -25.03 12.26
C PRO A 338 -16.15 -25.35 12.54
N ARG A 339 -15.50 -24.47 13.31
CA ARG A 339 -14.11 -24.60 13.73
C ARG A 339 -13.99 -24.35 15.23
N LEU A 340 -13.29 -25.24 15.92
CA LEU A 340 -12.94 -25.15 17.32
C LEU A 340 -11.42 -25.15 17.46
N PHE A 341 -10.88 -24.16 18.15
CA PHE A 341 -9.45 -24.03 18.37
C PHE A 341 -9.16 -23.79 19.85
N TYR A 342 -8.37 -24.66 20.46
CA TYR A 342 -7.90 -24.49 21.83
C TYR A 342 -6.42 -24.07 21.83
N LEU A 343 -6.07 -23.11 22.69
CA LEU A 343 -4.71 -22.60 22.85
C LEU A 343 -4.35 -22.53 24.32
N PHE A 344 -3.19 -23.11 24.64
CA PHE A 344 -2.51 -22.98 25.92
C PHE A 344 -1.10 -22.40 25.69
N VAL A 345 -0.77 -21.34 26.41
CA VAL A 345 0.54 -20.68 26.44
C VAL A 345 0.88 -20.43 27.90
N GLY A 346 2.00 -20.99 28.36
CA GLY A 346 2.40 -20.91 29.77
C GLY A 346 2.64 -19.46 30.23
N GLU A 347 2.10 -19.11 31.40
CA GLU A 347 2.25 -17.78 32.00
C GLU A 347 3.67 -17.59 32.57
N GLN A 348 4.29 -16.45 32.24
CA GLN A 348 5.50 -15.95 32.90
C GLN A 348 5.44 -14.42 33.01
N ASN A 349 5.93 -13.87 34.12
CA ASN A 349 6.06 -12.43 34.29
C ASN A 349 7.12 -11.87 33.32
N GLN A 350 6.70 -10.93 32.47
CA GLN A 350 7.52 -10.32 31.42
C GLN A 350 7.69 -8.79 31.60
N ASP A 351 7.28 -8.23 32.74
CA ASP A 351 7.30 -6.79 33.01
C ASP A 351 8.72 -6.22 33.06
N HIS A 352 9.69 -7.06 33.44
CA HIS A 352 11.11 -6.75 33.49
C HIS A 352 11.82 -6.82 32.13
N LEU A 353 11.11 -7.17 31.05
CA LEU A 353 11.67 -7.22 29.70
C LEU A 353 11.41 -5.89 28.96
N PRO A 354 12.36 -5.36 28.18
CA PRO A 354 12.12 -4.16 27.37
C PRO A 354 11.11 -4.44 26.24
N VAL A 355 10.59 -3.39 25.60
CA VAL A 355 9.75 -3.49 24.39
C VAL A 355 10.48 -2.81 23.24
N PHE A 356 10.93 -3.59 22.26
CA PHE A 356 11.67 -3.11 21.08
C PHE A 356 10.79 -3.05 19.84
N ASP A 357 10.16 -4.17 19.49
CA ASP A 357 9.39 -4.33 18.25
C ASP A 357 8.03 -5.00 18.46
N THR A 358 7.53 -4.94 19.70
CA THR A 358 6.28 -5.58 20.09
C THR A 358 5.11 -4.60 20.12
N SER A 359 4.01 -5.00 19.50
CA SER A 359 2.73 -4.29 19.52
C SER A 359 1.59 -5.31 19.47
N LEU A 360 0.35 -4.90 19.75
CA LEU A 360 -0.82 -5.77 19.59
C LEU A 360 -1.20 -5.94 18.12
N HIS A 361 -1.55 -7.16 17.71
CA HIS A 361 -2.18 -7.37 16.42
C HIS A 361 -3.53 -6.65 16.35
N ASP A 362 -3.89 -6.18 15.17
CA ASP A 362 -5.27 -5.77 14.92
C ASP A 362 -6.17 -7.01 14.93
N PHE A 363 -7.14 -7.04 15.84
CA PHE A 363 -8.03 -8.18 16.04
C PHE A 363 -9.00 -8.33 14.84
N THR A 364 -8.89 -9.47 14.14
CA THR A 364 -9.70 -9.83 12.97
C THR A 364 -10.09 -11.30 13.05
N PHE A 365 -10.93 -11.78 12.12
CA PHE A 365 -11.39 -13.17 12.14
C PHE A 365 -10.21 -14.16 12.06
N ALA A 366 -9.14 -13.80 11.34
CA ALA A 366 -7.93 -14.61 11.28
C ALA A 366 -7.14 -14.65 12.60
N GLN A 367 -7.23 -13.60 13.43
CA GLN A 367 -6.53 -13.53 14.72
C GLN A 367 -7.10 -14.50 15.75
N LEU A 368 -8.37 -14.92 15.60
CA LEU A 368 -9.03 -15.89 16.48
C LEU A 368 -8.27 -17.21 16.62
N PHE A 369 -7.40 -17.55 15.66
CA PHE A 369 -6.69 -18.83 15.58
C PHE A 369 -5.17 -18.69 15.66
N ARG A 370 -4.66 -17.51 16.02
CA ARG A 370 -3.22 -17.31 16.24
C ARG A 370 -2.81 -17.78 17.63
N ASP A 371 -1.55 -18.14 17.76
CA ASP A 371 -0.96 -18.60 19.00
C ASP A 371 -0.35 -17.47 19.85
N ASP A 372 -0.32 -16.25 19.33
CA ASP A 372 0.13 -15.06 20.06
C ASP A 372 -0.67 -13.83 19.62
N ARG A 373 -1.07 -13.00 20.60
CA ARG A 373 -1.76 -11.72 20.39
C ARG A 373 -0.80 -10.58 20.06
N PHE A 374 0.48 -10.73 20.41
CA PHE A 374 1.50 -9.73 20.13
C PHE A 374 2.21 -9.98 18.79
N VAL A 375 2.57 -8.89 18.11
CA VAL A 375 3.58 -8.85 17.04
C VAL A 375 4.96 -8.83 17.71
N GLY A 376 5.97 -9.38 17.06
CA GLY A 376 7.35 -9.32 17.54
C GLY A 376 7.67 -10.41 18.55
N GLY A 377 8.67 -10.15 19.38
CA GLY A 377 9.21 -11.15 20.31
C GLY A 377 9.56 -10.63 21.68
N ASP A 378 9.06 -9.48 22.10
CA ASP A 378 9.30 -8.97 23.46
C ASP A 378 8.20 -9.28 24.44
N ARG A 379 6.98 -9.51 23.96
CA ARG A 379 5.88 -10.06 24.74
C ARG A 379 5.32 -11.29 24.04
N VAL A 380 5.02 -12.31 24.83
CA VAL A 380 4.28 -13.50 24.40
C VAL A 380 3.04 -13.56 25.27
N GLY A 381 1.87 -13.51 24.65
CA GLY A 381 0.61 -13.52 25.38
C GLY A 381 0.40 -14.88 26.04
N ASP A 382 0.24 -14.88 27.36
CA ASP A 382 -0.31 -16.02 28.08
C ASP A 382 -1.73 -16.30 27.56
N ALA A 383 -2.10 -17.58 27.53
CA ALA A 383 -3.38 -18.00 27.00
C ALA A 383 -3.79 -19.34 27.62
N ASN A 384 -5.03 -19.41 28.06
CA ASN A 384 -5.76 -20.66 28.25
C ASN A 384 -7.17 -20.40 27.73
N GLN A 385 -7.42 -20.75 26.47
CA GLN A 385 -8.58 -20.24 25.76
C GLN A 385 -9.12 -21.19 24.70
N ALA A 386 -10.42 -21.07 24.43
CA ALA A 386 -11.14 -21.82 23.42
C ALA A 386 -11.85 -20.86 22.45
N THR A 387 -11.49 -20.95 21.17
CA THR A 387 -12.09 -20.19 20.08
C THR A 387 -13.16 -21.01 19.39
N PHE A 388 -14.34 -20.43 19.24
CA PHE A 388 -15.44 -20.98 18.46
C PHE A 388 -15.68 -20.10 17.25
N ALA A 389 -15.75 -20.71 16.08
CA ALA A 389 -16.07 -19.98 14.85
C ALA A 389 -16.92 -20.81 13.90
N LEU A 390 -17.69 -20.12 13.09
CA LEU A 390 -18.53 -20.69 12.06
C LEU A 390 -18.32 -19.90 10.77
N THR A 391 -17.99 -20.61 9.70
CA THR A 391 -17.98 -20.04 8.35
C THR A 391 -19.02 -20.73 7.50
N SER A 392 -19.80 -19.98 6.74
CA SER A 392 -20.66 -20.53 5.69
C SER A 392 -20.32 -19.89 4.35
N ARG A 393 -20.18 -20.72 3.33
CA ARG A 393 -19.91 -20.29 1.95
C ARG A 393 -20.99 -20.82 1.03
N VAL A 394 -21.30 -20.08 -0.02
CA VAL A 394 -22.19 -20.53 -1.08
C VAL A 394 -21.50 -20.37 -2.41
N PHE A 395 -21.43 -21.47 -3.17
CA PHE A 395 -20.77 -21.57 -4.45
C PHE A 395 -21.78 -21.81 -5.57
N ASP A 396 -21.54 -21.17 -6.70
CA ASP A 396 -22.24 -21.47 -7.95
C ASP A 396 -21.76 -22.82 -8.51
N ARG A 397 -22.67 -23.77 -8.74
CA ARG A 397 -22.31 -25.14 -9.18
C ARG A 397 -21.71 -25.18 -10.58
N ARG A 398 -22.07 -24.23 -11.47
CA ARG A 398 -21.56 -24.23 -12.85
C ARG A 398 -20.18 -23.61 -12.96
N GLY A 399 -19.90 -22.57 -12.19
CA GLY A 399 -18.68 -21.78 -12.29
C GLY A 399 -17.70 -21.92 -11.13
N GLY A 400 -18.07 -22.61 -10.04
CA GLY A 400 -17.26 -22.73 -8.82
C GLY A 400 -17.05 -21.41 -8.08
N GLN A 401 -17.71 -20.33 -8.50
CA GLN A 401 -17.52 -19.00 -7.93
C GLN A 401 -18.18 -18.89 -6.56
N GLU A 402 -17.43 -18.41 -5.56
CA GLU A 402 -17.96 -18.04 -4.24
C GLU A 402 -18.87 -16.80 -4.39
N ARG A 403 -20.17 -16.99 -4.12
CA ARG A 403 -21.20 -15.95 -4.15
C ARG A 403 -21.41 -15.30 -2.79
N ILE A 404 -21.35 -16.11 -1.73
CA ILE A 404 -21.59 -15.66 -0.35
C ILE A 404 -20.52 -16.27 0.53
N ARG A 405 -19.96 -15.47 1.44
CA ARG A 405 -19.16 -15.90 2.57
C ARG A 405 -19.58 -15.12 3.80
N LEU A 406 -19.92 -15.86 4.85
CA LEU A 406 -20.28 -15.34 6.16
C LEU A 406 -19.40 -16.05 7.18
N SER A 407 -18.65 -15.30 7.97
CA SER A 407 -17.80 -15.84 9.02
C SER A 407 -18.11 -15.12 10.32
N ALA A 408 -18.18 -15.85 11.43
CA ALA A 408 -18.37 -15.29 12.75
C ALA A 408 -17.63 -16.14 13.79
N GLY A 409 -17.05 -15.51 14.80
CA GLY A 409 -16.34 -16.24 15.85
C GLY A 409 -15.95 -15.38 17.04
N GLN A 410 -15.58 -16.07 18.12
CA GLN A 410 -15.25 -15.49 19.41
C GLN A 410 -14.30 -16.41 20.18
N ILE A 411 -13.47 -15.83 21.04
CA ILE A 411 -12.62 -16.55 22.00
C ILE A 411 -13.28 -16.50 23.38
N VAL A 412 -13.32 -17.63 24.06
CA VAL A 412 -13.67 -17.74 25.49
C VAL A 412 -12.38 -17.98 26.26
N TYR A 413 -12.12 -17.14 27.26
CA TYR A 413 -10.93 -17.25 28.10
C TYR A 413 -11.25 -18.10 29.34
N LEU A 414 -10.45 -19.14 29.55
CA LEU A 414 -10.59 -20.07 30.67
C LEU A 414 -9.78 -19.61 31.89
N ASP A 415 -8.68 -18.90 31.65
CA ASP A 415 -7.91 -18.15 32.65
C ASP A 415 -7.80 -16.68 32.24
N ARG A 416 -7.43 -15.83 33.20
CA ARG A 416 -7.18 -14.41 32.97
C ARG A 416 -5.91 -14.21 32.16
N GLN A 417 -5.87 -13.09 31.44
CA GLN A 417 -4.72 -12.70 30.65
C GLN A 417 -3.83 -11.72 31.44
N ASP A 418 -2.66 -12.16 31.87
CA ASP A 418 -1.79 -11.39 32.78
C ASP A 418 -0.66 -10.63 32.06
N VAL A 419 -0.20 -11.09 30.89
CA VAL A 419 0.87 -10.43 30.12
C VAL A 419 0.29 -9.29 29.29
N THR A 420 0.80 -8.08 29.51
CA THR A 420 0.37 -6.86 28.82
C THR A 420 1.55 -6.02 28.31
N LEU A 421 1.25 -4.97 27.54
CA LEU A 421 2.25 -3.96 27.18
C LEU A 421 2.39 -2.93 28.32
N PRO A 422 3.57 -2.31 28.49
CA PRO A 422 3.76 -1.26 29.48
C PRO A 422 2.71 -0.15 29.35
N GLY A 423 2.09 0.24 30.47
CA GLY A 423 1.07 1.28 30.51
C GLY A 423 -0.34 0.84 30.09
N THR A 424 -0.54 -0.44 29.74
CA THR A 424 -1.87 -1.00 29.44
C THR A 424 -2.46 -1.70 30.65
N LEU A 425 -3.77 -1.52 30.88
CA LEU A 425 -4.49 -2.25 31.92
C LEU A 425 -4.65 -3.71 31.53
N ARG A 426 -4.65 -4.60 32.53
CA ARG A 426 -4.96 -6.02 32.35
C ARG A 426 -6.39 -6.20 31.87
N ASP A 427 -6.58 -7.10 30.91
CA ASP A 427 -7.90 -7.51 30.46
C ASP A 427 -8.43 -8.59 31.39
N VAL A 428 -9.60 -8.34 31.97
CA VAL A 428 -10.28 -9.24 32.92
C VAL A 428 -11.56 -9.82 32.33
N ASP A 429 -11.84 -9.51 31.07
CA ASP A 429 -13.03 -9.98 30.41
C ASP A 429 -12.98 -11.50 30.21
N PRO A 430 -14.11 -12.22 30.38
CA PRO A 430 -14.15 -13.68 30.21
C PRO A 430 -14.15 -14.14 28.74
N SER A 431 -14.23 -13.21 27.78
CA SER A 431 -14.24 -13.53 26.35
C SER A 431 -13.65 -12.40 25.51
N SER A 432 -13.27 -12.68 24.27
CA SER A 432 -12.86 -11.65 23.31
C SER A 432 -14.06 -10.89 22.76
N GLU A 433 -13.78 -9.83 22.00
CA GLU A 433 -14.75 -9.27 21.08
C GLU A 433 -15.29 -10.33 20.10
N PHE A 434 -16.54 -10.17 19.71
CA PHE A 434 -17.13 -10.94 18.62
C PHE A 434 -16.63 -10.39 17.29
N VAL A 435 -16.16 -11.28 16.42
CA VAL A 435 -15.66 -10.89 15.09
C VAL A 435 -16.50 -11.53 14.00
N GLY A 436 -16.91 -10.72 13.03
CA GLY A 436 -17.69 -11.16 11.87
C GLY A 436 -17.13 -10.63 10.55
N GLU A 437 -17.28 -11.41 9.49
CA GLU A 437 -16.96 -11.02 8.11
C GLU A 437 -18.10 -11.42 7.17
N VAL A 438 -18.39 -10.55 6.20
CA VAL A 438 -19.38 -10.80 5.15
C VAL A 438 -18.81 -10.43 3.79
N SER A 439 -19.05 -11.29 2.80
CA SER A 439 -18.76 -11.02 1.39
C SER A 439 -19.88 -11.62 0.55
N VAL A 440 -20.58 -10.79 -0.22
CA VAL A 440 -21.75 -11.18 -1.02
C VAL A 440 -21.60 -10.61 -2.42
N ARG A 441 -21.81 -11.46 -3.43
CA ARG A 441 -21.80 -11.14 -4.86
C ARG A 441 -23.11 -11.61 -5.49
N PRO A 442 -24.22 -10.88 -5.26
CA PRO A 442 -25.54 -11.31 -5.71
C PRO A 442 -25.64 -11.32 -7.24
N THR A 443 -24.91 -10.43 -7.92
CA THR A 443 -24.76 -10.39 -9.38
C THR A 443 -23.26 -10.28 -9.75
N PRO A 444 -22.87 -10.45 -11.02
CA PRO A 444 -21.50 -10.19 -11.46
C PRO A 444 -21.04 -8.73 -11.28
N HIS A 445 -22.00 -7.79 -11.19
CA HIS A 445 -21.74 -6.36 -11.20
C HIS A 445 -21.80 -5.73 -9.81
N LEU A 446 -22.39 -6.41 -8.82
CA LEU A 446 -22.55 -5.91 -7.45
C LEU A 446 -21.74 -6.76 -6.48
N ARG A 447 -20.96 -6.10 -5.62
CA ARG A 447 -20.23 -6.72 -4.52
C ARG A 447 -20.51 -5.95 -3.24
N VAL A 448 -20.87 -6.68 -2.19
CA VAL A 448 -21.02 -6.16 -0.84
C VAL A 448 -20.01 -6.87 0.05
N GLY A 449 -19.24 -6.13 0.83
CA GLY A 449 -18.25 -6.66 1.75
C GLY A 449 -18.31 -5.94 3.09
N GLY A 450 -17.92 -6.61 4.16
CA GLY A 450 -17.83 -5.97 5.46
C GLY A 450 -17.15 -6.81 6.51
N ASN A 451 -16.68 -6.15 7.57
CA ASN A 451 -16.18 -6.77 8.78
C ASN A 451 -16.76 -6.03 10.00
N LEU A 452 -16.83 -6.73 11.12
CA LEU A 452 -17.32 -6.21 12.38
C LEU A 452 -16.49 -6.80 13.53
N THR A 453 -16.08 -5.94 14.45
CA THR A 453 -15.53 -6.30 15.75
C THR A 453 -16.37 -5.60 16.80
N TRP A 454 -17.14 -6.37 17.56
CA TRP A 454 -18.08 -5.89 18.56
C TRP A 454 -17.69 -6.42 19.94
N ASP A 455 -17.53 -5.51 20.89
CA ASP A 455 -17.14 -5.83 22.26
C ASP A 455 -18.40 -6.11 23.11
N PRO A 456 -18.58 -7.34 23.64
CA PRO A 456 -19.76 -7.68 24.44
C PRO A 456 -19.71 -7.13 25.87
N HIS A 457 -18.55 -6.73 26.39
CA HIS A 457 -18.38 -6.26 27.77
C HIS A 457 -18.51 -4.74 27.87
N ILE A 458 -18.15 -4.03 26.81
CA ILE A 458 -18.39 -2.60 26.64
C ILE A 458 -19.21 -2.47 25.36
N PRO A 459 -20.56 -2.31 25.41
CA PRO A 459 -21.47 -2.49 24.28
C PRO A 459 -21.28 -1.42 23.20
N GLN A 460 -20.17 -1.53 22.48
CA GLN A 460 -19.66 -0.59 21.51
C GLN A 460 -19.00 -1.37 20.38
N THR A 461 -19.26 -0.95 19.15
CA THR A 461 -18.52 -1.43 17.99
C THR A 461 -17.10 -0.87 18.03
N ARG A 462 -16.12 -1.74 18.22
CA ARG A 462 -14.69 -1.38 18.20
C ARG A 462 -14.24 -1.06 16.78
N ARG A 463 -14.66 -1.88 15.83
CA ARG A 463 -14.33 -1.74 14.41
C ARG A 463 -15.48 -2.23 13.56
N GLY A 464 -15.70 -1.57 12.44
CA GLY A 464 -16.59 -2.09 11.41
C GLY A 464 -16.29 -1.46 10.07
N THR A 465 -16.35 -2.24 9.00
CA THR A 465 -16.39 -1.71 7.64
C THR A 465 -17.55 -2.31 6.89
N LEU A 466 -18.17 -1.51 6.02
CA LEU A 466 -19.19 -1.94 5.08
C LEU A 466 -18.90 -1.26 3.74
N GLU A 467 -18.73 -2.05 2.70
CA GLU A 467 -18.38 -1.60 1.37
C GLU A 467 -19.39 -2.18 0.36
N LEU A 468 -19.88 -1.31 -0.51
CA LEU A 468 -20.74 -1.66 -1.64
C LEU A 468 -20.05 -1.15 -2.91
N ARG A 469 -19.85 -2.05 -3.87
CA ARG A 469 -19.29 -1.74 -5.18
C ARG A 469 -20.21 -2.24 -6.27
N TYR A 470 -20.69 -1.32 -7.10
CA TYR A 470 -21.43 -1.58 -8.32
C TYR A 470 -20.58 -1.15 -9.51
N ALA A 471 -20.22 -2.11 -10.37
CA ALA A 471 -19.40 -1.87 -11.56
C ALA A 471 -19.74 -2.92 -12.64
N PRO A 472 -20.77 -2.68 -13.46
CA PRO A 472 -21.07 -3.56 -14.59
C PRO A 472 -20.05 -3.52 -15.71
N ASP A 473 -19.40 -2.37 -15.90
CA ASP A 473 -18.35 -2.10 -16.88
C ASP A 473 -17.37 -1.06 -16.28
N ASN A 474 -16.43 -0.58 -17.10
CA ASN A 474 -15.39 0.36 -16.67
C ASN A 474 -15.90 1.83 -16.56
N ASP A 475 -17.11 2.11 -17.04
CA ASP A 475 -17.66 3.48 -17.08
C ASP A 475 -18.72 3.74 -16.02
N HIS A 476 -19.51 2.73 -15.65
CA HIS A 476 -20.55 2.82 -14.64
C HIS A 476 -20.04 2.29 -13.31
N ILE A 477 -19.39 3.14 -12.54
CA ILE A 477 -18.80 2.75 -11.25
C ILE A 477 -19.48 3.52 -10.13
N LEU A 478 -19.95 2.81 -9.12
CA LEU A 478 -20.42 3.38 -7.86
C LEU A 478 -19.85 2.56 -6.70
N ASN A 479 -19.08 3.23 -5.84
CA ASN A 479 -18.56 2.68 -4.60
C ASN A 479 -19.12 3.48 -3.43
N LEU A 480 -19.60 2.79 -2.41
CA LEU A 480 -20.03 3.36 -1.13
C LEU A 480 -19.33 2.60 -0.01
N GLY A 481 -18.77 3.31 0.95
CA GLY A 481 -18.03 2.75 2.06
C GLY A 481 -18.43 3.42 3.37
N TYR A 482 -18.49 2.63 4.43
CA TYR A 482 -18.60 3.10 5.80
C TYR A 482 -17.51 2.41 6.62
N ARG A 483 -16.79 3.18 7.43
CA ARG A 483 -15.77 2.65 8.33
C ARG A 483 -15.84 3.32 9.69
N VAL A 484 -15.78 2.49 10.72
CA VAL A 484 -15.63 2.92 12.11
C VAL A 484 -14.47 2.16 12.74
N ARG A 485 -13.64 2.88 13.50
CA ARG A 485 -12.59 2.35 14.35
C ARG A 485 -12.54 3.23 15.59
N ARG A 486 -12.92 2.67 16.74
CA ARG A 486 -12.83 3.38 18.01
C ARG A 486 -11.48 3.12 18.65
N GLY A 487 -10.90 4.15 19.25
CA GLY A 487 -9.68 4.02 20.04
C GLY A 487 -9.89 3.04 21.20
N ILE A 488 -8.83 2.32 21.57
CA ILE A 488 -8.83 1.46 22.75
C ILE A 488 -8.44 2.36 23.93
N ALA A 489 -9.23 2.38 25.01
CA ALA A 489 -8.92 3.19 26.20
C ALA A 489 -7.54 2.87 26.80
N GLN A 490 -7.05 1.65 26.60
CA GLN A 490 -5.74 1.16 27.02
C GLN A 490 -4.59 1.59 26.07
N VAL A 491 -4.89 2.10 24.87
CA VAL A 491 -3.89 2.59 23.90
C VAL A 491 -4.33 3.97 23.36
N PRO A 492 -4.12 5.05 24.14
CA PRO A 492 -4.64 6.39 23.84
C PRO A 492 -4.10 7.03 22.55
N THR A 493 -3.10 6.44 21.90
CA THR A 493 -2.50 6.93 20.65
C THR A 493 -3.29 6.57 19.39
N ARG A 494 -4.31 5.71 19.45
CA ARG A 494 -5.11 5.35 18.28
C ARG A 494 -6.28 6.32 18.09
N ALA A 495 -6.19 7.17 17.07
CA ALA A 495 -7.27 8.07 16.67
C ALA A 495 -8.57 7.31 16.38
N THR A 496 -9.68 7.81 16.93
CA THR A 496 -11.01 7.30 16.59
C THR A 496 -11.42 7.80 15.21
N ILE A 497 -11.79 6.89 14.33
CA ILE A 497 -12.19 7.14 12.95
C ILE A 497 -13.64 6.72 12.80
N GLU A 498 -14.47 7.60 12.26
CA GLU A 498 -15.84 7.25 11.86
C GLU A 498 -16.16 8.04 10.60
N GLN A 499 -16.22 7.35 9.46
CA GLN A 499 -16.22 7.98 8.17
C GLN A 499 -17.14 7.25 7.18
N VAL A 500 -17.74 8.04 6.30
CA VAL A 500 -18.45 7.57 5.12
C VAL A 500 -17.65 8.01 3.90
N GLU A 501 -17.49 7.13 2.94
CA GLU A 501 -16.88 7.42 1.66
C GLU A 501 -17.79 7.03 0.51
N GLY A 502 -17.70 7.78 -0.58
CA GLY A 502 -18.39 7.47 -1.83
C GLY A 502 -17.49 7.84 -3.00
N SER A 503 -17.47 7.02 -4.04
CA SER A 503 -16.85 7.38 -5.31
C SER A 503 -17.64 6.89 -6.50
N THR A 504 -17.57 7.63 -7.60
CA THR A 504 -18.29 7.29 -8.81
C THR A 504 -17.57 7.76 -10.06
N ARG A 505 -17.71 6.98 -11.11
CA ARG A 505 -17.57 7.40 -12.50
C ARG A 505 -18.91 7.07 -13.16
N TRP A 506 -19.48 8.01 -13.89
CA TRP A 506 -20.76 7.77 -14.55
C TRP A 506 -20.89 8.59 -15.84
N PRO A 507 -21.24 7.98 -16.98
CA PRO A 507 -21.51 8.70 -18.22
C PRO A 507 -22.72 9.63 -18.05
N ILE A 508 -22.57 10.91 -18.44
CA ILE A 508 -23.65 11.89 -18.39
C ILE A 508 -24.33 11.98 -19.75
N TYR A 509 -23.54 12.20 -20.80
CA TYR A 509 -24.02 12.38 -22.17
C TYR A 509 -22.91 12.14 -23.19
N GLY A 510 -23.16 11.24 -24.14
CA GLY A 510 -22.21 10.91 -25.19
C GLY A 510 -20.83 10.54 -24.60
N PRO A 511 -19.74 11.22 -25.02
CA PRO A 511 -18.39 10.98 -24.50
C PRO A 511 -18.09 11.62 -23.14
N ALA A 512 -19.04 12.33 -22.54
CA ALA A 512 -18.83 13.06 -21.28
C ALA A 512 -19.22 12.20 -20.06
N SER A 513 -18.29 12.07 -19.12
CA SER A 513 -18.43 11.33 -17.86
C SER A 513 -18.19 12.24 -16.65
N PHE A 514 -18.98 12.04 -15.60
CA PHE A 514 -18.73 12.64 -14.29
C PHE A 514 -17.79 11.75 -13.48
N ILE A 515 -16.88 12.37 -12.74
CA ILE A 515 -16.01 11.69 -11.77
C ILE A 515 -16.17 12.38 -10.43
N GLY A 516 -16.44 11.61 -9.37
CA GLY A 516 -16.63 12.14 -8.03
C GLY A 516 -16.06 11.22 -6.95
N ARG A 517 -15.55 11.83 -5.87
CA ARG A 517 -15.22 11.14 -4.62
C ARG A 517 -15.49 12.05 -3.43
N VAL A 518 -15.97 11.48 -2.34
CA VAL A 518 -16.13 12.17 -1.06
C VAL A 518 -15.72 11.23 0.07
N VAL A 519 -15.02 11.77 1.07
CA VAL A 519 -14.69 11.13 2.33
C VAL A 519 -15.08 12.11 3.44
N TYR A 520 -16.06 11.74 4.25
CA TYR A 520 -16.62 12.58 5.31
C TYR A 520 -16.39 11.95 6.67
N SER A 521 -15.82 12.71 7.62
CA SER A 521 -15.72 12.34 9.03
C SER A 521 -17.03 12.62 9.72
N MET A 522 -17.79 11.58 10.07
CA MET A 522 -18.99 11.73 10.90
C MET A 522 -18.63 12.13 12.32
N ARG A 523 -17.48 11.68 12.82
CA ARG A 523 -16.97 12.05 14.15
C ARG A 523 -16.72 13.55 14.28
N ASP A 524 -15.97 14.11 13.33
CA ASP A 524 -15.53 15.51 13.39
C ASP A 524 -16.49 16.44 12.64
N SER A 525 -17.57 15.89 12.08
CA SER A 525 -18.55 16.60 11.24
C SER A 525 -17.90 17.38 10.09
N GLN A 526 -16.81 16.84 9.52
CA GLN A 526 -15.99 17.54 8.51
C GLN A 526 -15.68 16.67 7.30
N THR A 527 -15.62 17.28 6.12
CA THR A 527 -15.18 16.62 4.89
C THR A 527 -13.66 16.49 4.91
N ILE A 528 -13.13 15.26 4.87
CA ILE A 528 -11.69 15.01 4.84
C ILE A 528 -11.13 15.18 3.43
N GLU A 529 -11.87 14.66 2.45
CA GLU A 529 -11.52 14.76 1.05
C GLU A 529 -12.80 14.87 0.22
N SER A 530 -12.81 15.78 -0.75
CA SER A 530 -13.83 15.85 -1.79
C SER A 530 -13.18 16.13 -3.12
N MET A 531 -13.57 15.38 -4.13
CA MET A 531 -13.05 15.47 -5.48
C MET A 531 -14.23 15.44 -6.46
N GLY A 532 -14.22 16.32 -7.43
CA GLY A 532 -15.24 16.39 -8.48
C GLY A 532 -14.62 16.83 -9.79
N GLY A 533 -15.06 16.22 -10.88
CA GLY A 533 -14.53 16.52 -12.19
C GLY A 533 -15.36 15.96 -13.33
N PHE A 534 -15.00 16.40 -14.53
CA PHE A 534 -15.57 15.92 -15.78
C PHE A 534 -14.46 15.36 -16.64
N GLU A 535 -14.80 14.28 -17.34
CA GLU A 535 -14.00 13.68 -18.37
C GLU A 535 -14.77 13.74 -19.68
N PHE A 536 -14.08 14.02 -20.76
CA PHE A 536 -14.61 13.98 -22.11
C PHE A 536 -13.70 13.10 -22.94
N ASP A 537 -14.23 12.02 -23.51
CA ASP A 537 -13.44 11.05 -24.27
C ASP A 537 -13.96 10.88 -25.70
N SER A 538 -13.35 11.59 -26.66
CA SER A 538 -13.73 11.52 -28.08
C SER A 538 -12.87 10.53 -28.87
N CYS A 539 -13.12 10.42 -30.18
CA CYS A 539 -12.32 9.57 -31.05
C CYS A 539 -10.86 10.05 -31.24
N CYS A 540 -10.59 11.35 -31.19
CA CYS A 540 -9.25 11.90 -31.48
C CYS A 540 -8.67 12.79 -30.37
N TRP A 541 -9.43 13.15 -29.35
CA TRP A 541 -8.92 13.85 -28.17
C TRP A 541 -9.71 13.49 -26.91
N ALA A 542 -9.07 13.59 -25.76
CA ALA A 542 -9.70 13.45 -24.46
C ALA A 542 -9.33 14.63 -23.56
N ALA A 543 -10.21 15.03 -22.67
CA ALA A 543 -9.92 16.06 -21.68
C ALA A 543 -10.49 15.67 -20.32
N ARG A 544 -9.76 16.01 -19.27
CA ARG A 544 -10.16 15.77 -17.89
C ARG A 544 -9.87 17.00 -17.04
N GLY A 545 -10.89 17.48 -16.34
CA GLY A 545 -10.76 18.55 -15.35
C GLY A 545 -11.24 18.05 -14.00
N VAL A 546 -10.38 18.09 -12.98
CA VAL A 546 -10.69 17.62 -11.62
C VAL A 546 -10.29 18.68 -10.61
N VAL A 547 -11.22 19.00 -9.70
CA VAL A 547 -10.96 19.82 -8.52
C VAL A 547 -10.96 18.90 -7.32
N ARG A 548 -9.97 19.05 -6.45
CA ARG A 548 -9.82 18.26 -5.22
C ARG A 548 -9.61 19.18 -4.03
N HIS A 549 -10.35 18.96 -2.97
CA HIS A 549 -10.20 19.60 -1.68
C HIS A 549 -9.86 18.54 -0.63
N TYR A 550 -8.79 18.69 0.14
CA TYR A 550 -8.31 17.65 1.06
C TYR A 550 -7.56 18.21 2.27
N VAL A 551 -7.61 17.47 3.38
CA VAL A 551 -6.79 17.74 4.58
C VAL A 551 -5.32 17.41 4.31
N THR A 552 -4.41 18.28 4.74
CA THR A 552 -2.98 18.18 4.45
C THR A 552 -2.10 17.89 5.65
N ASN A 553 -2.58 18.11 6.88
CA ASN A 553 -1.82 17.86 8.10
C ASN A 553 -2.72 17.53 9.30
N THR A 554 -2.10 17.21 10.43
CA THR A 554 -2.75 16.88 11.70
C THR A 554 -3.46 18.08 12.36
N LEU A 555 -3.20 19.29 11.88
CA LEU A 555 -3.87 20.53 12.31
C LEU A 555 -5.18 20.80 11.54
N ASN A 556 -5.67 19.83 10.76
CA ASN A 556 -6.86 19.95 9.92
C ASN A 556 -6.79 21.15 8.94
N GLN A 557 -5.60 21.46 8.41
CA GLN A 557 -5.47 22.46 7.35
C GLN A 557 -5.81 21.85 5.99
N PHE A 558 -6.58 22.60 5.20
CA PHE A 558 -7.06 22.16 3.90
C PHE A 558 -6.26 22.79 2.76
N ASP A 559 -6.11 22.02 1.68
CA ASP A 559 -5.63 22.52 0.39
C ASP A 559 -6.65 22.18 -0.70
N THR A 560 -6.64 22.98 -1.76
CA THR A 560 -7.46 22.79 -2.95
C THR A 560 -6.56 22.75 -4.17
N GLY A 561 -6.50 21.60 -4.82
CA GLY A 561 -5.75 21.36 -6.05
C GLY A 561 -6.65 21.38 -7.27
N TYR A 562 -6.16 21.98 -8.34
CA TYR A 562 -6.80 22.00 -9.64
C TYR A 562 -5.95 21.20 -10.62
N PHE A 563 -6.57 20.18 -11.21
CA PHE A 563 -5.90 19.27 -12.14
C PHE A 563 -6.60 19.32 -13.49
N PHE A 564 -5.82 19.54 -14.54
CA PHE A 564 -6.28 19.51 -15.92
C PHE A 564 -5.37 18.62 -16.73
N LEU A 565 -5.97 17.82 -17.61
CA LEU A 565 -5.30 16.97 -18.58
C LEU A 565 -6.04 17.11 -19.91
N LEU A 566 -5.32 17.39 -20.98
CA LEU A 566 -5.80 17.37 -22.36
C LEU A 566 -4.92 16.41 -23.15
N GLU A 567 -5.51 15.36 -23.68
CA GLU A 567 -4.82 14.36 -24.48
C GLU A 567 -5.24 14.42 -25.94
N LEU A 568 -4.26 14.60 -26.82
CA LEU A 568 -4.46 14.50 -28.26
C LEU A 568 -4.10 13.07 -28.66
N LYS A 569 -5.13 12.24 -28.91
CA LYS A 569 -4.97 10.80 -29.11
C LYS A 569 -4.10 10.53 -30.33
N GLY A 570 -3.05 9.71 -30.14
CA GLY A 570 -2.06 9.43 -31.17
C GLY A 570 -0.99 10.52 -31.34
N LEU A 571 -0.87 11.47 -30.41
CA LEU A 571 0.25 12.40 -30.32
C LEU A 571 0.86 12.41 -28.91
N THR A 572 0.20 13.08 -27.95
CA THR A 572 0.66 13.22 -26.56
C THR A 572 -0.41 13.89 -25.67
N GLY A 573 -0.32 13.67 -24.36
CA GLY A 573 -1.12 14.35 -23.34
C GLY A 573 -0.41 15.51 -22.66
N ILE A 574 -1.09 16.65 -22.53
CA ILE A 574 -0.65 17.89 -21.87
C ILE A 574 -1.40 18.05 -20.54
N GLY A 575 -0.67 18.24 -19.43
CA GLY A 575 -1.26 18.49 -18.11
C GLY A 575 -0.80 17.51 -17.03
N ALA A 576 -1.45 17.53 -15.88
CA ALA A 576 -1.10 16.63 -14.78
C ALA A 576 -1.60 15.20 -15.08
N ALA A 577 -0.70 14.22 -15.06
CA ALA A 577 -1.07 12.81 -15.13
C ALA A 577 -1.92 12.45 -13.90
N THR A 578 -3.25 12.48 -14.07
CA THR A 578 -4.23 12.23 -13.00
C THR A 578 -4.71 10.80 -12.96
N GLU A 579 -4.39 9.99 -13.97
CA GLU A 579 -4.85 8.61 -14.12
C GLU A 579 -4.53 7.75 -12.90
N THR A 580 -3.24 7.56 -12.61
CA THR A 580 -2.80 6.77 -11.44
C THR A 580 -3.30 7.33 -10.11
N PHE A 581 -3.58 8.64 -10.03
CA PHE A 581 -4.20 9.26 -8.88
C PHE A 581 -5.68 8.88 -8.75
N ILE A 582 -6.46 8.98 -9.83
CA ILE A 582 -7.90 8.68 -9.83
C ILE A 582 -8.15 7.18 -9.68
N GLU A 583 -7.35 6.31 -10.31
CA GLU A 583 -7.42 4.85 -10.12
C GLU A 583 -7.29 4.44 -8.66
N ARG A 584 -6.38 5.09 -7.92
CA ARG A 584 -6.22 4.85 -6.48
C ARG A 584 -7.42 5.35 -5.66
N GLN A 585 -8.09 6.40 -6.14
CA GLN A 585 -9.21 7.05 -5.45
C GLN A 585 -10.57 6.41 -5.80
N ILE A 586 -10.68 5.74 -6.96
CA ILE A 586 -11.93 5.15 -7.45
C ILE A 586 -11.67 3.68 -7.78
N PRO A 587 -11.89 2.77 -6.82
CA PRO A 587 -11.71 1.35 -7.03
C PRO A 587 -12.53 0.83 -8.22
N GLY A 588 -11.85 0.16 -9.15
CA GLY A 588 -12.46 -0.36 -10.37
C GLY A 588 -12.41 0.56 -11.58
N TYR A 589 -11.93 1.78 -11.39
CA TYR A 589 -11.61 2.67 -12.50
C TYR A 589 -10.40 2.14 -13.25
N ASP A 590 -10.53 2.10 -14.57
CA ASP A 590 -9.50 1.72 -15.53
C ASP A 590 -9.72 2.62 -16.73
N THR A 591 -8.67 3.32 -17.17
CA THR A 591 -8.78 4.34 -18.20
C THR A 591 -8.11 3.82 -19.46
N THR A 592 -8.81 3.96 -20.58
CA THR A 592 -8.32 3.54 -21.89
C THR A 592 -7.83 4.73 -22.70
N PHE A 593 -7.39 5.81 -22.03
CA PHE A 593 -6.87 6.99 -22.71
C PHE A 593 -5.73 6.66 -23.67
#